data_AF-A0A0V1Q3L6-F1
#
_entry.id   AF-A0A0V1Q3L6-F1
#
_cell.length_a   1.000
_cell.length_b   1.000
_cell.length_c   1.000
_cell.angle_alpha   90.00
_cell.angle_beta   90.00
_cell.angle_gamma   90.00
#
_symmetry.space_group_name_H-M   'P 1'
#
loop_
_entity.id
_entity.type
_entity.pdbx_description
1 polymer ?
#
loop_
_entity_poly.entity_id
_entity_poly.type
_entity_poly.pdbx_seq_one_letter_code
_entity_poly.pdbx_strand_id
1 'polypeptide(L)'
;MVLADLGSRLRGALSSVESGSETEIQSMIKDICNALLESDVNIKLVAKLRDNIKAKVKTLINDEESSTNKRKKLQKIVFDELCSLVDSHEEPPKPKKLSQQQQKSKTLRGKKQPRLLVSRMLLCLLVCKGLVKLHRVRS
;
A
#
# COMPACT_ATOMS: atom_id res chain seq x y z
N MET A 1 10.03 -15.94 2.40
CA MET A 1 8.55 -15.79 2.58
C MET A 1 8.16 -14.81 1.48
N VAL A 2 7.38 -15.21 0.47
CA VAL A 2 7.27 -14.48 -0.81
C VAL A 2 7.01 -12.97 -0.66
N LEU A 3 6.25 -12.54 0.35
CA LEU A 3 6.00 -11.12 0.63
C LEU A 3 7.16 -10.38 1.32
N ALA A 4 7.94 -11.07 2.16
CA ALA A 4 9.14 -10.48 2.76
C ALA A 4 10.20 -10.19 1.69
N ASP A 5 10.27 -11.06 0.68
CA ASP A 5 11.21 -10.96 -0.44
C ASP A 5 10.84 -9.78 -1.36
N LEU A 6 9.54 -9.60 -1.68
CA LEU A 6 9.06 -8.43 -2.44
C LEU A 6 9.32 -7.11 -1.69
N GLY A 7 8.96 -7.05 -0.41
CA GLY A 7 9.11 -5.84 0.40
C GLY A 7 10.57 -5.39 0.53
N SER A 8 11.49 -6.34 0.65
CA SER A 8 12.94 -6.07 0.68
C SER A 8 13.44 -5.52 -0.65
N ARG A 9 13.03 -6.14 -1.77
CA ARG A 9 13.41 -5.69 -3.13
C ARG A 9 12.92 -4.29 -3.47
N LEU A 10 11.67 -3.97 -3.15
CA LEU A 10 11.12 -2.63 -3.37
C LEU A 10 11.87 -1.55 -2.56
N ARG A 11 12.20 -1.87 -1.30
CA ARG A 11 12.95 -0.94 -0.44
C ARG A 11 14.40 -0.77 -0.92
N GLY A 12 15.02 -1.84 -1.40
CA GLY A 12 16.34 -1.81 -2.03
C GLY A 12 16.36 -0.91 -3.26
N ALA A 13 15.40 -1.08 -4.18
CA ALA A 13 15.27 -0.25 -5.38
C ALA A 13 15.04 1.23 -5.06
N LEU A 14 14.22 1.56 -4.05
CA LEU A 14 14.01 2.96 -3.62
C LEU A 14 15.22 3.56 -2.87
N SER A 15 16.12 2.72 -2.38
CA SER A 15 17.34 3.15 -1.69
C SER A 15 18.53 3.32 -2.63
N SER A 16 18.52 2.73 -3.82
CA SER A 16 19.59 2.89 -4.82
C SER A 16 19.56 4.24 -5.53
N VAL A 17 18.44 4.98 -5.45
CA VAL A 17 18.32 6.34 -5.99
C VAL A 17 18.87 7.35 -4.98
N GLU A 18 20.01 7.95 -5.30
CA GLU A 18 20.75 8.85 -4.41
C GLU A 18 20.82 10.26 -4.99
N SER A 19 21.18 10.39 -6.27
CA SER A 19 21.25 11.67 -6.97
C SER A 19 19.90 12.07 -7.59
N GLY A 20 19.05 11.08 -7.91
CA GLY A 20 17.78 11.31 -8.59
C GLY A 20 17.95 11.65 -10.07
N SER A 21 19.06 11.22 -10.67
CA SER A 21 19.29 11.32 -12.11
C SER A 21 18.28 10.47 -12.90
N GLU A 22 17.98 10.87 -14.13
CA GLU A 22 17.00 10.13 -14.96
C GLU A 22 17.39 8.66 -15.16
N THR A 23 18.68 8.35 -15.25
CA THR A 23 19.20 6.99 -15.42
C THR A 23 18.93 6.12 -14.20
N GLU A 24 19.18 6.64 -12.99
CA GLU A 24 18.86 5.97 -11.72
C GLU A 24 17.36 5.69 -11.61
N ILE A 25 16.53 6.66 -11.97
CA ILE A 25 15.07 6.53 -11.92
C ILE A 25 14.60 5.44 -12.89
N GLN A 26 15.13 5.39 -14.11
CA GLN A 26 14.78 4.33 -15.06
C GLN A 26 15.23 2.94 -14.57
N SER A 27 16.39 2.84 -13.92
CA SER A 27 16.86 1.58 -13.32
C SER A 27 15.94 1.12 -12.20
N MET A 28 15.61 2.02 -11.27
CA MET A 28 14.69 1.74 -10.17
C MET A 28 13.32 1.27 -10.67
N ILE A 29 12.75 1.93 -11.68
CA ILE A 29 11.45 1.52 -12.24
C ILE A 29 11.52 0.10 -12.80
N LYS A 30 12.63 -0.28 -13.45
CA LYS A 30 12.83 -1.65 -13.95
C LYS A 30 12.90 -2.67 -12.80
N ASP A 31 13.65 -2.36 -11.75
CA ASP A 31 13.80 -3.25 -10.59
C ASP A 31 12.46 -3.48 -9.87
N ILE A 32 11.66 -2.41 -9.71
CA ILE A 32 10.29 -2.49 -9.17
C ILE A 32 9.41 -3.37 -10.07
N CYS A 33 9.44 -3.17 -11.39
CA CYS A 33 8.64 -3.97 -12.32
C CYS A 33 9.04 -5.45 -12.29
N ASN A 34 10.33 -5.75 -12.24
CA ASN A 34 10.83 -7.13 -12.15
C ASN A 34 10.38 -7.79 -10.85
N ALA A 35 10.49 -7.10 -9.72
CA ALA A 35 10.02 -7.62 -8.43
C ALA A 35 8.50 -7.88 -8.41
N LEU A 36 7.71 -7.03 -9.06
CA LEU A 36 6.26 -7.23 -9.18
C LEU A 36 5.90 -8.41 -10.10
N LEU A 37 6.65 -8.63 -11.17
CA LEU A 37 6.44 -9.78 -12.07
C LEU A 37 6.77 -11.11 -11.39
N GLU A 38 7.82 -11.14 -10.56
CA GLU A 38 8.16 -12.31 -9.74
C GLU A 38 7.12 -12.62 -8.65
N SER A 39 6.35 -11.61 -8.23
CA SER A 39 5.32 -11.73 -7.19
C SER A 39 3.92 -12.03 -7.76
N ASP A 40 3.85 -12.55 -8.98
CA ASP A 40 2.61 -12.93 -9.67
C ASP A 40 1.62 -11.77 -9.94
N VAL A 41 2.11 -10.53 -10.10
CA VAL A 41 1.27 -9.40 -10.52
C VAL A 41 1.09 -9.42 -12.05
N ASN A 42 -0.16 -9.22 -12.50
CA ASN A 42 -0.50 -9.26 -13.94
C ASN A 42 0.33 -8.24 -14.76
N ILE A 43 1.01 -8.72 -15.81
CA ILE A 43 1.89 -7.92 -16.67
C ILE A 43 1.20 -6.70 -17.30
N LYS A 44 -0.11 -6.78 -17.58
CA LYS A 44 -0.88 -5.65 -18.12
C LYS A 44 -1.00 -4.50 -17.11
N LEU A 45 -1.07 -4.81 -15.82
CA LEU A 45 -1.13 -3.80 -14.75
C LEU A 45 0.26 -3.21 -14.51
N VAL A 46 1.30 -4.04 -14.52
CA VAL A 46 2.70 -3.59 -14.37
C VAL A 46 3.10 -2.64 -15.51
N ALA A 47 2.70 -2.94 -16.75
CA ALA A 47 2.94 -2.07 -17.89
C ALA A 47 2.31 -0.69 -17.71
N LYS A 48 1.03 -0.65 -17.27
CA LYS A 48 0.32 0.62 -16.98
C LYS A 48 0.97 1.40 -15.84
N LEU A 49 1.33 0.73 -14.73
CA LEU A 49 2.01 1.35 -13.59
C LEU A 49 3.33 1.99 -14.02
N ARG A 50 4.11 1.30 -14.87
CA ARG A 50 5.38 1.84 -15.37
C ARG A 50 5.16 3.15 -16.14
N ASP A 51 4.16 3.19 -17.01
CA ASP A 51 3.88 4.35 -17.84
C ASP A 51 3.30 5.51 -16.99
N ASN A 52 2.45 5.20 -16.01
CA ASN A 52 1.93 6.17 -15.03
C ASN A 52 3.04 6.79 -14.17
N ILE A 53 3.95 5.98 -13.63
CA ILE A 53 5.07 6.48 -12.82
C ILE A 53 5.95 7.41 -13.67
N LYS A 54 6.26 7.02 -14.91
CA LYS A 54 7.04 7.88 -15.82
C LYS A 54 6.34 9.21 -16.10
N ALA A 55 5.03 9.21 -16.29
CA ALA A 55 4.26 10.43 -16.48
C ALA A 55 4.29 11.33 -15.21
N LYS A 56 4.08 10.75 -14.02
CA LYS A 56 4.09 11.48 -12.74
C LYS A 56 5.46 12.02 -12.36
N VAL A 57 6.53 11.28 -12.66
CA VAL A 57 7.90 11.74 -12.44
C VAL A 57 8.20 12.99 -13.25
N LYS A 58 7.82 13.00 -14.54
CA LYS A 58 8.04 14.15 -15.43
C LYS A 58 7.28 15.41 -15.00
N THR A 59 6.14 15.27 -14.34
CA THR A 59 5.31 16.42 -13.94
C THR A 59 5.64 16.96 -12.55
N LEU A 60 6.17 16.12 -11.66
CA LEU A 60 6.34 16.46 -10.24
C LEU A 60 7.79 16.72 -9.83
N ILE A 61 8.76 16.23 -10.63
CA ILE A 61 10.19 16.46 -10.40
C ILE A 61 10.63 17.61 -11.29
N ASN A 62 10.94 18.74 -10.66
CA ASN A 62 11.59 19.87 -11.32
C ASN A 62 13.11 19.75 -11.14
N ASP A 63 13.88 20.14 -12.15
CA ASP A 63 15.35 20.03 -12.11
C ASP A 63 15.99 20.86 -10.99
N GLU A 64 15.35 21.97 -10.60
CA GLU A 64 15.80 22.91 -9.56
C GLU A 64 15.66 22.39 -8.10
N GLU A 65 15.04 21.23 -7.87
CA GLU A 65 14.85 20.73 -6.51
C GLU A 65 16.08 20.00 -5.94
N SER A 66 16.28 20.15 -4.62
CA SER A 66 17.30 19.40 -3.90
C SER A 66 17.10 17.89 -4.02
N SER A 67 18.20 17.13 -4.11
CA SER A 67 18.19 15.67 -4.24
C SER A 67 17.33 14.97 -3.17
N THR A 68 17.38 15.44 -1.93
CA THR A 68 16.56 14.93 -0.82
C THR A 68 15.06 15.11 -1.07
N ASN A 69 14.64 16.25 -1.64
CA ASN A 69 13.23 16.51 -1.93
C ASN A 69 12.76 15.67 -3.12
N LYS A 70 13.60 15.49 -4.14
CA LYS A 70 13.34 14.59 -5.28
C LYS A 70 13.07 13.16 -4.81
N ARG A 71 13.92 12.63 -3.91
CA ARG A 71 13.75 11.28 -3.35
C ARG A 71 12.43 11.11 -2.58
N LYS A 72 12.07 12.09 -1.73
CA LYS A 72 10.81 12.06 -0.98
C LYS A 72 9.59 12.10 -1.90
N LYS A 73 9.60 12.95 -2.92
CA LYS A 73 8.52 13.02 -3.91
C LYS A 73 8.39 11.71 -4.68
N LEU A 74 9.52 11.15 -5.12
CA LEU A 74 9.54 9.90 -5.86
C LEU A 74 9.01 8.73 -5.03
N GLN A 75 9.36 8.65 -3.75
CA GLN A 75 8.79 7.66 -2.82
C GLN A 75 7.27 7.82 -2.68
N LYS A 76 6.77 9.05 -2.59
CA LYS A 76 5.31 9.32 -2.55
C LYS A 76 4.62 8.87 -3.83
N ILE A 77 5.18 9.22 -5.00
CA ILE A 77 4.61 8.84 -6.30
C ILE A 77 4.50 7.32 -6.43
N VAL A 78 5.57 6.59 -6.11
CA VAL A 78 5.59 5.12 -6.17
C VAL A 78 4.59 4.53 -5.18
N PHE A 79 4.52 5.07 -3.96
CA PHE A 79 3.57 4.62 -2.95
C PHE A 79 2.11 4.81 -3.40
N ASP A 80 1.76 5.98 -3.94
CA ASP A 80 0.41 6.31 -4.38
C ASP A 80 -0.02 5.42 -5.56
N GLU A 81 0.87 5.13 -6.51
CA GLU A 81 0.60 4.20 -7.61
C GLU A 81 0.40 2.77 -7.13
N LEU A 82 1.23 2.30 -6.19
CA LEU A 82 1.08 0.96 -5.61
C LEU A 82 -0.23 0.85 -4.81
N CYS A 83 -0.62 1.89 -4.07
CA CYS A 83 -1.93 1.94 -3.40
C CYS A 83 -3.08 1.94 -4.40
N SER A 84 -2.96 2.68 -5.51
CA SER A 84 -3.97 2.71 -6.57
C SER A 84 -4.22 1.34 -7.22
N LEU A 85 -3.23 0.44 -7.20
CA LEU A 85 -3.41 -0.92 -7.72
C LEU A 85 -4.18 -1.84 -6.76
N VAL A 86 -4.16 -1.54 -5.46
CA VAL A 86 -4.72 -2.40 -4.41
C VAL A 86 -6.06 -1.86 -3.89
N ASP A 87 -6.35 -0.58 -4.15
CA ASP A 87 -7.57 0.06 -3.66
C ASP A 87 -8.82 -0.56 -4.31
N SER A 88 -9.59 -1.28 -3.50
CA SER A 88 -10.88 -1.84 -3.89
C SER A 88 -11.95 -0.84 -3.48
N HIS A 89 -12.50 -0.11 -4.45
CA HIS A 89 -13.51 0.93 -4.26
C HIS A 89 -14.89 0.41 -3.78
N GLU A 90 -14.95 -0.78 -3.18
CA GLU A 90 -16.18 -1.37 -2.64
C GLU A 90 -16.28 -1.13 -1.13
N GLU A 91 -17.46 -0.71 -0.68
CA GLU A 91 -17.72 -0.61 0.76
C GLU A 91 -17.50 -1.97 1.43
N PRO A 92 -16.78 -2.03 2.57
CA PRO A 92 -16.61 -3.26 3.30
C PRO A 92 -18.01 -3.81 3.63
N PRO A 93 -18.32 -5.06 3.26
CA PRO A 93 -19.67 -5.58 3.40
C PRO A 93 -20.12 -5.40 4.86
N LYS A 94 -21.39 -5.10 5.16
CA LYS A 94 -21.91 -4.94 6.54
C LYS A 94 -22.35 -6.28 7.15
N PRO A 95 -22.04 -6.58 8.44
CA PRO A 95 -22.25 -7.91 8.99
C PRO A 95 -23.73 -8.19 9.09
N LYS A 96 -24.19 -9.21 8.35
CA LYS A 96 -25.54 -9.73 8.48
C LYS A 96 -25.57 -10.62 9.71
N LYS A 97 -26.37 -10.26 10.72
CA LYS A 97 -26.65 -11.13 11.86
C LYS A 97 -27.32 -12.40 11.31
N LEU A 98 -26.70 -13.55 11.50
CA LEU A 98 -27.30 -14.85 11.18
C LEU A 98 -28.36 -15.13 12.25
N SER A 99 -29.64 -15.00 11.90
CA SER A 99 -30.71 -15.61 12.67
C SER A 99 -30.58 -17.13 12.56
N GLN A 100 -30.56 -17.80 13.72
CA GLN A 100 -30.54 -19.25 13.83
C GLN A 100 -31.81 -19.82 13.19
N GLN A 101 -31.67 -20.50 12.06
CA GLN A 101 -32.45 -21.65 11.58
C GLN A 101 -32.34 -21.73 10.06
N GLN A 102 -31.49 -22.64 9.57
CA GLN A 102 -31.74 -23.54 8.43
C GLN A 102 -30.43 -24.21 8.01
N GLN A 103 -29.99 -25.17 8.83
CA GLN A 103 -29.27 -26.33 8.32
C GLN A 103 -30.26 -27.18 7.54
N LYS A 104 -30.51 -26.87 6.26
CA LYS A 104 -31.07 -27.85 5.33
C LYS A 104 -30.84 -27.41 3.88
N SER A 105 -29.96 -28.15 3.21
CA SER A 105 -29.96 -28.40 1.75
C SER A 105 -30.14 -27.20 0.82
N LYS A 106 -29.07 -26.81 0.10
CA LYS A 106 -29.05 -26.45 -1.33
C LYS A 106 -27.63 -26.07 -1.77
N THR A 107 -26.94 -27.06 -2.33
CA THR A 107 -26.29 -27.06 -3.65
C THR A 107 -25.90 -25.71 -4.28
N LEU A 108 -24.60 -25.62 -4.61
CA LEU A 108 -23.94 -24.92 -5.73
C LEU A 108 -24.29 -23.45 -6.05
N ARG A 109 -23.18 -22.72 -6.29
CA ARG A 109 -23.03 -21.39 -6.91
C ARG A 109 -23.08 -20.20 -5.95
N GLY A 110 -21.99 -19.43 -5.97
CA GLY A 110 -22.04 -18.00 -5.70
C GLY A 110 -21.14 -17.52 -4.56
N LYS A 111 -20.08 -16.81 -4.95
CA LYS A 111 -19.45 -15.65 -4.29
C LYS A 111 -19.93 -15.29 -2.87
N LYS A 112 -18.99 -15.22 -1.91
CA LYS A 112 -18.74 -14.09 -0.97
C LYS A 112 -17.96 -14.58 0.27
N GLN A 113 -16.76 -14.05 0.51
CA GLN A 113 -16.03 -14.22 1.78
C GLN A 113 -16.23 -12.99 2.69
N PRO A 114 -16.53 -13.16 3.99
CA PRO A 114 -16.58 -12.05 4.94
C PRO A 114 -15.48 -12.09 6.03
N ARG A 115 -14.87 -10.91 6.24
CA ARG A 115 -14.53 -10.24 7.54
C ARG A 115 -13.41 -10.77 8.44
N LEU A 116 -12.37 -9.95 8.60
CA LEU A 116 -11.85 -9.55 9.92
C LEU A 116 -11.85 -8.01 10.04
N LEU A 117 -12.86 -7.46 10.71
CA LEU A 117 -12.88 -6.07 11.17
C LEU A 117 -13.30 -6.05 12.64
N VAL A 118 -12.41 -6.47 13.52
CA VAL A 118 -12.55 -6.26 14.98
C VAL A 118 -11.17 -6.04 15.59
N SER A 119 -10.53 -4.89 15.36
CA SER A 119 -9.54 -4.35 16.30
C SER A 119 -9.04 -2.92 15.98
N ARG A 120 -9.92 -1.99 15.57
CA ARG A 120 -9.54 -0.55 15.51
C ARG A 120 -10.34 0.35 16.44
N MET A 121 -11.42 -0.15 17.05
CA MET A 121 -12.23 0.64 17.98
C MET A 121 -11.77 0.52 19.44
N LEU A 122 -11.12 -0.59 19.82
CA LEU A 122 -10.67 -0.78 21.21
C LEU A 122 -9.35 -0.05 21.53
N LEU A 123 -8.45 0.08 20.55
CA LEU A 123 -7.19 0.79 20.75
C LEU A 123 -7.39 2.32 20.89
N CYS A 124 -8.40 2.89 20.21
CA CYS A 124 -8.70 4.32 20.29
C CYS A 124 -9.28 4.73 21.66
N LEU A 125 -10.03 3.83 22.32
CA LEU A 125 -10.60 4.08 23.65
C LEU A 125 -9.57 3.91 24.78
N LEU A 126 -8.56 3.06 24.63
CA LEU A 126 -7.50 2.90 25.63
C LEU A 126 -6.50 4.08 25.63
N VAL A 127 -6.16 4.63 24.46
CA VAL A 127 -5.18 5.74 24.37
C VAL A 127 -5.74 7.05 24.96
N CYS A 128 -7.04 7.34 24.80
CA CYS A 128 -7.63 8.58 25.31
C CYS A 128 -7.92 8.56 26.82
N LYS A 129 -8.06 7.40 27.47
CA LYS A 129 -8.21 7.32 28.93
C LYS A 129 -6.89 7.27 29.70
N GLY A 130 -5.77 6.94 29.05
CA GLY A 130 -4.46 6.83 29.69
C GLY A 130 -3.68 8.15 29.82
N LEU A 131 -3.93 9.15 28.96
CA LEU A 131 -3.10 10.37 28.93
C LEU A 131 -3.49 11.46 29.94
N VAL A 132 -4.66 11.38 30.58
CA VAL A 132 -5.12 12.42 31.52
C VAL A 132 -4.56 12.22 32.95
N LYS A 133 -3.96 11.06 33.26
CA LYS A 133 -3.45 10.77 34.61
C LYS A 133 -1.96 11.09 34.82
N LEU A 134 -1.22 11.47 33.77
CA LEU A 134 0.24 11.64 33.83
C LEU A 134 0.73 13.12 33.81
N HIS A 135 -0.15 14.09 34.06
CA HIS A 135 0.20 15.52 34.12
C HIS A 135 -0.02 16.15 35.52
N ARG A 136 -0.01 15.34 36.59
CA ARG A 136 -0.20 15.83 37.97
C ARG A 136 0.66 15.10 39.02
N VAL A 137 1.90 14.74 38.66
CA VAL A 137 2.96 14.34 39.62
C VAL A 137 4.33 14.76 39.05
N ARG A 138 4.55 16.08 38.96
CA ARG A 138 5.89 16.68 38.93
C ARG A 138 5.76 18.18 39.24
N SER A 139 5.50 18.44 40.50
CA SER A 139 5.85 19.66 41.22
C SER A 139 6.45 19.20 42.53
#